data_AF-I4EM14-F1
#
_entry.id   AF-I4EM14-F1
#
_cell.length_a   1.000
_cell.length_b   1.000
_cell.length_c   1.000
_cell.angle_alpha   90.00
_cell.angle_beta   90.00
_cell.angle_gamma   90.00
#
_symmetry.space_group_name_H-M   'P 1'
#
loop_
_entity.id
_entity.type
_entity.pdbx_description
1 polymer ?
#
loop_
_entity_poly.entity_id
_entity_poly.type
_entity_poly.pdbx_seq_one_letter_code
_entity_poly.pdbx_strand_id
1 'polypeptide(L)' 'MEKKEVLDVEEVADLLSVSPWTVREQARQGRLPGRKVGKEWRFSRQGLLEWLREGIGVSDPMD' A
#
# COMPACT_ATOMS: atom_id res chain seq x y z
N MET A 1 -3.39 13.61 16.72
CA MET A 1 -3.95 12.48 15.96
C MET A 1 -2.87 11.44 15.83
N GLU A 2 -3.06 10.26 16.44
CA GLU A 2 -2.11 9.14 16.34
C GLU A 2 -2.08 8.61 14.90
N LYS A 3 -0.88 8.49 14.33
CA LYS A 3 -0.68 7.82 13.04
C LYS A 3 -0.56 6.32 13.33
N LYS A 4 -1.52 5.51 12.90
CA LYS A 4 -1.41 4.06 13.01
C LYS A 4 -0.18 3.57 12.23
N GLU A 5 0.59 2.70 12.86
CA GLU A 5 1.76 2.08 12.23
C GLU A 5 1.36 0.94 11.29
N VAL A 6 0.22 0.30 11.56
CA VAL A 6 -0.36 -0.77 10.76
C VAL A 6 -1.68 -0.29 10.19
N LEU A 7 -1.79 -0.35 8.87
CA LEU A 7 -2.95 0.06 8.10
C LEU A 7 -3.72 -1.16 7.61
N ASP A 8 -5.05 -1.03 7.54
CA ASP A 8 -5.91 -1.96 6.81
C ASP A 8 -6.06 -1.53 5.33
N VAL A 9 -6.81 -2.32 4.56
CA VAL A 9 -7.00 -2.07 3.12
C VAL A 9 -7.60 -0.70 2.83
N GLU A 10 -8.56 -0.25 3.64
CA GLU A 10 -9.25 1.03 3.41
C GLU A 10 -8.32 2.20 3.72
N GLU A 11 -7.56 2.10 4.80
CA GLU A 11 -6.57 3.12 5.16
C GLU A 11 -5.44 3.23 4.11
N VAL A 12 -5.05 2.11 3.50
CA VAL A 12 -4.08 2.11 2.40
C VAL A 12 -4.70 2.66 1.11
N ALA A 13 -5.96 2.36 0.85
CA ALA A 13 -6.69 2.89 -0.29
C ALA A 13 -6.78 4.42 -0.22
N ASP A 14 -7.09 4.97 0.95
CA ASP A 14 -7.07 6.40 1.22
C ASP A 14 -5.67 7.00 1.07
N LEU A 15 -4.65 6.35 1.66
CA LEU A 15 -3.26 6.80 1.58
C LEU A 15 -2.72 6.89 0.15
N LEU A 16 -3.06 5.89 -0.69
CA LEU A 16 -2.59 5.80 -2.07
C LEU A 16 -3.56 6.45 -3.06
N SER A 17 -4.71 6.95 -2.60
CA SER A 17 -5.79 7.49 -3.41
C SER A 17 -6.25 6.53 -4.53
N VAL A 18 -6.40 5.24 -4.19
CA VAL A 18 -6.90 4.18 -5.11
C VAL A 18 -8.06 3.43 -4.47
N SER A 19 -8.74 2.57 -5.24
CA SER A 19 -9.83 1.75 -4.70
C SER A 19 -9.31 0.64 -3.76
N PRO A 20 -10.06 0.28 -2.69
CA PRO A 20 -9.76 -0.86 -1.83
C PRO A 20 -9.62 -2.19 -2.58
N TRP A 21 -10.30 -2.34 -3.71
CA TRP A 21 -10.15 -3.49 -4.60
C TRP A 21 -8.73 -3.56 -5.19
N THR A 22 -8.22 -2.45 -5.72
CA THR A 22 -6.86 -2.34 -6.26
C THR A 22 -5.82 -2.67 -5.20
N VAL A 23 -5.97 -2.16 -3.97
CA VAL A 23 -5.07 -2.49 -2.85
C VAL A 23 -5.03 -4.00 -2.59
N ARG A 24 -6.20 -4.66 -2.53
CA ARG A 24 -6.27 -6.12 -2.33
C ARG A 24 -5.62 -6.87 -3.48
N GLU A 25 -5.85 -6.45 -4.72
CA GLU A 25 -5.26 -7.10 -5.90
C GLU A 25 -3.73 -6.95 -5.91
N GLN A 26 -3.22 -5.74 -5.69
CA GLN A 26 -1.77 -5.48 -5.66
C GLN A 26 -1.08 -6.21 -4.50
N ALA A 27 -1.74 -6.30 -3.34
CA ALA A 27 -1.25 -7.08 -2.20
C ALA A 27 -1.23 -8.58 -2.52
N ARG A 28 -2.28 -9.11 -3.17
CA ARG A 28 -2.33 -10.52 -3.61
C ARG A 28 -1.27 -10.85 -4.65
N GLN A 29 -0.95 -9.90 -5.53
CA GLN A 29 0.08 -10.05 -6.55
C GLN A 29 1.50 -9.83 -6.01
N GLY A 30 1.65 -9.45 -4.72
CA GLY A 30 2.96 -9.18 -4.11
C GLY A 30 3.61 -7.88 -4.59
N ARG A 31 2.86 -7.00 -5.28
CA ARG A 31 3.37 -5.70 -5.73
C ARG A 31 3.30 -4.63 -4.64
N LEU A 32 2.38 -4.80 -3.69
CA LEU A 32 2.21 -3.90 -2.56
C LEU A 32 2.75 -4.56 -1.28
N PRO A 33 3.61 -3.88 -0.49
CA PRO A 33 4.19 -4.47 0.72
C PRO A 33 3.14 -4.62 1.82
N GLY A 34 2.57 -5.81 1.91
CA GLY A 34 1.55 -6.16 2.90
C GLY A 34 1.64 -7.62 3.30
N ARG A 35 1.09 -7.93 4.48
CA ARG A 35 1.01 -9.30 4.98
C ARG A 35 -0.43 -9.66 5.28
N LYS A 36 -0.84 -10.87 4.89
CA LYS A 36 -2.12 -11.43 5.26
C LYS A 36 -2.03 -11.99 6.68
N VAL A 37 -2.84 -11.45 7.60
CA VAL A 37 -2.92 -11.88 9.00
C VAL A 37 -4.34 -12.39 9.24
N GLY A 38 -4.49 -13.71 9.35
CA GLY A 38 -5.79 -14.36 9.38
C GLY A 38 -6.54 -14.16 8.06
N LYS A 39 -7.70 -13.48 8.11
CA LYS A 39 -8.53 -13.18 6.94
C LYS A 39 -8.33 -11.77 6.38
N GLU A 40 -7.53 -10.95 7.05
CA GLU A 40 -7.34 -9.54 6.73
C GLU A 40 -5.94 -9.26 6.18
N TRP A 41 -5.81 -8.19 5.40
CA TRP A 41 -4.52 -7.66 5.00
C TRP A 41 -4.09 -6.56 5.96
N ARG A 42 -2.81 -6.58 6.31
CA ARG A 42 -2.17 -5.58 7.17
C ARG A 42 -0.94 -5.04 6.46
N PHE A 43 -0.79 -3.72 6.50
CA PHE A 43 0.27 -3.02 5.80
C PHE A 43 1.05 -2.17 6.78
N SER A 44 2.37 -2.21 6.71
CA SER A 44 3.19 -1.26 7.47
C SER A 44 3.09 0.10 6.79
N ARG A 45 2.69 1.12 7.54
CA ARG A 45 2.69 2.50 7.04
C ARG A 45 4.09 2.91 6.58
N GLN A 46 5.12 2.54 7.35
CA GLN A 46 6.50 2.86 7.00
C GLN A 46 6.94 2.11 5.73
N GLY A 47 6.59 0.82 5.61
CA GLY A 47 6.90 0.02 4.43
C GLY A 47 6.21 0.53 3.16
N LEU A 48 4.96 0.98 3.26
CA LEU A 48 4.25 1.60 2.13
C LEU A 48 4.89 2.92 1.69
N LEU A 49 5.28 3.77 2.64
CA LEU A 49 5.96 5.02 2.32
C LEU A 49 7.35 4.78 1.72
N GLU A 50 8.06 3.75 2.17
CA GLU A 50 9.33 3.35 1.57
C GLU A 50 9.14 2.85 0.15
N TRP A 51 8.18 1.94 -0.05
CA TRP A 51 7.83 1.44 -1.38
C TRP A 51 7.41 2.56 -2.35
N LEU A 52 6.67 3.57 -1.88
CA LEU A 52 6.35 4.74 -2.70
C LEU A 52 7.60 5.51 -3.11
N ARG A 53 8.57 5.69 -2.20
CA ARG A 53 9.86 6.34 -2.53
C ARG A 53 10.66 5.53 -3.56
N GLU A 54 10.64 4.20 -3.46
CA GLU A 54 11.33 3.31 -4.40
C GLU A 54 10.64 3.28 -5.78
N GLY A 55 9.31 3.30 -5.81
CA GLY A 55 8.50 3.34 -7.03
C GLY A 55 8.60 4.65 -7.81
N ILE A 56 8.99 5.75 -7.16
CA ILE A 56 9.30 7.05 -7.80
C ILE A 56 10.65 7.01 -8.56
N GLY A 57 11.35 5.86 -8.56
CA GLY A 57 12.68 5.71 -9.17
C GLY A 57 12.74 5.68 -10.70
N VAL A 58 11.80 5.03 -11.41
CA VAL A 58 11.87 4.88 -12.89
C VAL A 58 10.50 4.52 -13.48
N SER A 59 9.63 5.50 -13.74
CA SER A 59 8.60 5.44 -14.81
C SER A 59 7.68 6.66 -14.75
N ASP A 60 8.22 7.82 -15.13
CA ASP A 60 7.43 8.81 -15.87
C ASP A 60 8.36 9.65 -16.77
N PRO A 61 9.01 9.06 -17.79
CA PRO A 61 9.32 9.83 -18.98
C PRO A 61 8.02 10.00 -19.77
N MET A 62 7.32 11.11 -19.52
CA MET A 62 6.40 11.77 -20.45
C MET A 62 5.15 10.97 -20.87
N ASP A 63 4.00 11.38 -20.32
CA ASP A 63 2.84 11.70 -21.16
C ASP A 63 2.71 13.23 -21.25
#